data_AF-A0A5B0VPX8-F1
#
_entry.id   AF-A0A5B0VPX8-F1
#
_cell.length_a   1.000
_cell.length_b   1.000
_cell.length_c   1.000
_cell.angle_alpha   90.00
_cell.angle_beta   90.00
_cell.angle_gamma   90.00
#
_symmetry.space_group_name_H-M   'P 1'
#
loop_
_entity.id
_entity.type
_entity.pdbx_description
1 polymer ?
#
loop_
_entity_poly.entity_id
_entity_poly.type
_entity_poly.pdbx_seq_one_letter_code
_entity_poly.pdbx_strand_id
1 'polypeptide(L)'
;MSLAYYARNAATAERNRRRMRREGVTMNGYKLWTEEEKEIVRRLSPDYDAICKLIPSRKRRSIQHMASAMGVAGEKHLYTAAEISKLRRLYSTATWQEILEAFPFSDKERLKGVAKYHGFRRPRKKFKLTGDQPIDALLEKCAAANLSLVDLDKECRTKNYFRHCNWRSKPPNYTRIVKAIKLLEGQMRAEWPSDEF
;
A
#
# COMPACT_ATOMS: atom_id res chain seq x y z
N MET A 1 -26.95 -20.91 -18.10
CA MET A 1 -25.79 -21.56 -18.76
C MET A 1 -26.12 -23.03 -18.99
N SER A 2 -25.85 -23.59 -20.18
CA SER A 2 -26.24 -24.97 -20.52
C SER A 2 -25.14 -26.00 -20.27
N LEU A 3 -25.51 -27.27 -20.07
CA LEU A 3 -24.56 -28.39 -19.90
C LEU A 3 -23.56 -28.50 -21.06
N ALA A 4 -24.00 -28.24 -22.28
CA ALA A 4 -23.16 -28.23 -23.49
C ALA A 4 -22.07 -27.14 -23.45
N TYR A 5 -22.28 -26.04 -22.70
CA TYR A 5 -21.25 -25.02 -22.49
C TYR A 5 -20.15 -25.53 -21.54
N TYR A 6 -20.53 -26.16 -20.43
CA TYR A 6 -19.56 -26.75 -19.48
C TYR A 6 -18.76 -27.89 -20.11
N ALA A 7 -19.40 -28.77 -20.89
CA ALA A 7 -18.73 -29.89 -21.57
C ALA A 7 -17.68 -29.41 -22.58
N ARG A 8 -17.99 -28.37 -23.38
CA ARG A 8 -17.03 -27.77 -24.32
C ARG A 8 -15.84 -27.13 -23.60
N ASN A 9 -16.08 -26.46 -22.48
CA ASN A 9 -15.02 -25.86 -21.67
C ASN A 9 -14.12 -26.93 -21.03
N ALA A 10 -14.70 -28.04 -20.55
CA ALA A 10 -13.94 -29.16 -20.01
C ALA A 10 -13.04 -29.82 -21.07
N ALA A 11 -13.57 -30.13 -22.25
CA ALA A 11 -12.79 -30.72 -23.35
C ALA A 11 -11.65 -29.80 -23.82
N THR A 12 -11.89 -28.48 -23.85
CA THR A 12 -10.87 -27.50 -24.19
C THR A 12 -9.80 -27.39 -23.09
N ALA A 13 -10.19 -27.44 -21.82
CA ALA A 13 -9.25 -27.47 -20.71
C ALA A 13 -8.36 -28.73 -20.73
N GLU A 14 -8.92 -29.90 -21.07
CA GLU A 14 -8.14 -31.13 -21.21
C GLU A 14 -7.12 -31.07 -22.36
N ARG A 15 -7.52 -30.56 -23.53
CA ARG A 15 -6.59 -30.35 -24.66
C ARG A 15 -5.43 -29.44 -24.25
N ASN A 16 -5.72 -28.34 -23.56
CA ASN A 16 -4.70 -27.43 -23.05
C ASN A 16 -3.78 -28.12 -22.03
N ARG A 17 -4.31 -28.93 -21.11
CA ARG A 17 -3.47 -29.71 -20.15
C ARG A 17 -2.54 -30.69 -20.86
N ARG A 18 -3.02 -31.40 -21.89
CA ARG A 18 -2.20 -32.33 -22.68
C ARG A 18 -1.06 -31.59 -23.40
N ARG A 19 -1.37 -30.45 -24.00
CA ARG A 19 -0.37 -29.57 -24.64
C ARG A 19 0.69 -29.11 -23.65
N MET A 20 0.26 -28.55 -22.51
CA MET A 20 1.18 -28.08 -21.48
C MET A 20 2.09 -29.20 -20.96
N ARG A 21 1.56 -30.41 -20.73
CA ARG A 21 2.37 -31.57 -20.32
C ARG A 21 3.41 -31.97 -21.36
N ARG A 22 3.08 -31.90 -22.66
CA ARG A 22 4.01 -32.22 -23.75
C ARG A 22 5.11 -31.16 -23.88
N GLU A 23 4.75 -29.89 -23.81
CA GLU A 23 5.67 -28.77 -24.01
C GLU A 23 6.47 -28.43 -22.74
N GLY A 24 6.05 -28.94 -21.56
CA GLY A 24 6.69 -28.64 -20.28
C GLY A 24 6.49 -27.19 -19.81
N VAL A 25 5.65 -26.42 -20.50
CA VAL A 25 5.36 -25.02 -20.23
C VAL A 25 3.86 -24.76 -20.18
N THR A 26 3.48 -23.73 -19.43
CA THR A 26 2.14 -23.16 -19.44
C THR A 26 1.85 -22.46 -20.77
N MET A 27 0.58 -22.17 -21.07
CA MET A 27 0.18 -21.41 -22.27
C MET A 27 0.86 -20.03 -22.36
N ASN A 28 1.34 -19.49 -21.24
CA ASN A 28 2.06 -18.21 -21.15
C ASN A 28 3.60 -18.38 -21.21
N GLY A 29 4.11 -19.58 -21.52
CA GLY A 29 5.54 -19.87 -21.66
C GLY A 29 6.29 -20.13 -20.35
N TYR A 30 5.63 -20.13 -19.18
CA TYR A 30 6.30 -20.45 -17.92
C TYR A 30 6.47 -21.96 -17.74
N LYS A 31 7.65 -22.41 -17.28
CA LYS A 31 7.95 -23.82 -16.99
C LYS A 31 6.91 -24.43 -16.03
N LEU A 32 6.42 -25.63 -16.33
CA LEU A 32 5.55 -26.39 -15.42
C LEU A 32 6.31 -26.80 -14.16
N TRP A 33 5.59 -26.95 -13.05
CA TRP A 33 6.15 -27.44 -11.80
C TRP A 33 6.48 -28.92 -11.90
N THR A 34 7.73 -29.28 -11.63
CA THR A 34 8.14 -30.68 -11.53
C THR A 34 7.73 -31.27 -10.19
N GLU A 35 7.68 -32.59 -10.09
CA GLU A 35 7.31 -33.25 -8.84
C GLU A 35 8.39 -33.06 -7.76
N GLU A 36 9.67 -33.00 -8.16
CA GLU A 36 10.79 -32.65 -7.29
C GLU A 36 10.64 -31.26 -6.68
N GLU A 37 10.29 -30.25 -7.50
CA GLU A 37 10.06 -28.88 -7.04
C GLU A 37 8.90 -28.83 -6.02
N LYS A 38 7.82 -29.58 -6.25
CA LYS A 38 6.68 -29.65 -5.32
C LYS A 38 7.05 -30.35 -4.01
N GLU A 39 7.85 -31.39 -4.06
CA GLU A 39 8.28 -32.13 -2.87
C GLU A 39 9.18 -31.27 -1.98
N ILE A 40 10.08 -30.47 -2.57
CA ILE A 40 10.86 -29.46 -1.84
C ILE A 40 9.93 -28.47 -1.13
N VAL A 41 8.90 -27.97 -1.83
CA VAL A 41 7.92 -27.05 -1.24
C VAL A 41 7.13 -27.73 -0.11
N ARG A 42 6.73 -29.00 -0.27
CA ARG A 42 6.00 -29.76 0.77
C ARG A 42 6.84 -29.93 2.04
N ARG A 43 8.13 -30.22 1.91
CA ARG A 43 9.01 -30.50 3.06
C ARG A 43 9.45 -29.26 3.82
N LEU A 44 9.67 -28.15 3.11
CA LEU A 44 10.30 -26.95 3.68
C LEU A 44 9.32 -25.82 3.97
N SER A 45 8.05 -25.90 3.55
CA SER A 45 7.08 -24.88 3.94
C SER A 45 6.92 -24.87 5.46
N PRO A 46 6.92 -23.70 6.15
CA PRO A 46 6.80 -22.33 5.62
C PRO A 46 8.12 -21.58 5.38
N ASP A 47 9.30 -22.21 5.45
CA ASP A 47 10.58 -21.56 5.19
C ASP A 47 10.81 -21.31 3.69
N TYR A 48 10.25 -20.19 3.22
CA TYR A 48 10.37 -19.77 1.82
C TYR A 48 11.79 -19.35 1.44
N ASP A 49 12.64 -18.97 2.39
CA ASP A 49 14.02 -18.55 2.11
C ASP A 49 14.90 -19.76 1.80
N ALA A 50 14.72 -20.87 2.53
CA ALA A 50 15.34 -22.15 2.20
C ALA A 50 14.87 -22.66 0.83
N ILE A 51 13.57 -22.59 0.52
CA ILE A 51 13.04 -23.04 -0.77
C ILE A 51 13.60 -22.21 -1.94
N CYS A 52 13.69 -20.88 -1.78
CA CYS A 52 14.26 -20.01 -2.81
C CYS A 52 15.72 -20.35 -3.13
N LYS A 53 16.51 -20.82 -2.14
CA LYS A 53 17.89 -21.25 -2.36
C LYS A 53 17.97 -22.56 -3.14
N LEU A 54 17.04 -23.49 -2.90
CA LEU A 54 17.00 -24.79 -3.58
C LEU A 54 16.38 -24.73 -4.98
N ILE A 55 15.48 -23.78 -5.22
CA ILE A 55 14.81 -23.59 -6.51
C ILE A 55 14.98 -22.14 -7.00
N PRO A 56 16.20 -21.70 -7.34
CA PRO A 56 16.49 -20.31 -7.72
C PRO A 56 15.82 -19.89 -9.03
N SER A 57 15.41 -20.86 -9.86
CA SER A 57 14.66 -20.61 -11.09
C SER A 57 13.25 -20.06 -10.84
N ARG A 58 12.72 -20.21 -9.62
CA ARG A 58 11.35 -19.81 -9.25
C ARG A 58 11.38 -18.59 -8.34
N LYS A 59 10.51 -17.63 -8.66
CA LYS A 59 10.30 -16.44 -7.81
C LYS A 59 9.59 -16.85 -6.51
N ARG A 60 9.95 -16.23 -5.37
CA ARG A 60 9.32 -16.41 -4.05
C ARG A 60 7.80 -16.44 -4.08
N ARG A 61 7.19 -15.51 -4.82
CA ARG A 61 5.72 -15.45 -4.97
C ARG A 61 5.12 -16.70 -5.63
N SER A 62 5.81 -17.28 -6.61
CA SER A 62 5.39 -18.53 -7.27
C SER A 62 5.41 -19.69 -6.28
N ILE A 63 6.46 -19.78 -5.45
CA ILE A 63 6.60 -20.78 -4.38
C ILE A 63 5.46 -20.64 -3.37
N GLN A 64 5.16 -19.43 -2.90
CA GLN A 64 4.04 -19.17 -1.99
C GLN A 64 2.69 -19.59 -2.57
N HIS A 65 2.43 -19.26 -3.85
CA HIS A 65 1.21 -19.69 -4.52
C HIS A 65 1.14 -21.22 -4.63
N MET A 66 2.25 -21.89 -4.91
CA MET A 66 2.29 -23.36 -4.98
C MET A 66 2.07 -24.00 -3.61
N ALA A 67 2.73 -23.50 -2.55
CA ALA A 67 2.49 -23.94 -1.18
C ALA A 67 1.02 -23.79 -0.78
N SER A 68 0.40 -22.67 -1.15
CA SER A 68 -1.03 -22.42 -0.89
C SER A 68 -1.94 -23.36 -1.70
N ALA A 69 -1.61 -23.63 -2.96
CA ALA A 69 -2.38 -24.53 -3.81
C ALA A 69 -2.31 -25.99 -3.33
N MET A 70 -1.19 -26.39 -2.72
CA MET A 70 -1.00 -27.71 -2.13
C MET A 70 -1.49 -27.81 -0.67
N GLY A 71 -1.98 -26.72 -0.08
CA GLY A 71 -2.45 -26.71 1.31
C GLY A 71 -1.34 -26.83 2.37
N VAL A 72 -0.08 -26.69 1.97
CA VAL A 72 1.10 -26.75 2.88
C VAL A 72 1.59 -25.36 3.29
N ALA A 73 0.99 -24.29 2.76
CA ALA A 73 1.31 -22.94 3.19
C ALA A 73 1.01 -22.77 4.68
N GLY A 74 1.88 -22.03 5.37
CA GLY A 74 1.70 -21.70 6.78
C GLY A 74 0.31 -21.10 7.06
N GLU A 75 -0.26 -21.52 8.19
CA GLU A 75 -1.58 -21.09 8.64
C GLU A 75 -1.65 -19.56 8.76
N LYS A 76 -2.70 -18.97 8.19
CA LYS A 76 -2.95 -17.54 8.32
C LYS A 76 -3.90 -17.32 9.48
N HIS A 77 -3.44 -16.56 10.48
CA HIS A 77 -4.33 -16.09 11.55
C HIS A 77 -5.54 -15.37 10.96
N LEU A 78 -6.73 -15.81 11.34
CA LEU A 78 -8.00 -15.17 11.01
C LEU A 78 -8.37 -14.23 12.14
N TYR A 79 -8.55 -12.95 11.81
CA TYR A 79 -8.88 -11.96 12.84
C TYR A 79 -10.33 -12.13 13.30
N THR A 80 -10.51 -12.32 14.60
CA THR A 80 -11.85 -12.39 15.21
C THR A 80 -12.47 -10.98 15.30
N ALA A 81 -13.80 -10.91 15.45
CA ALA A 81 -14.47 -9.62 15.63
C ALA A 81 -13.95 -8.85 16.85
N ALA A 82 -13.65 -9.56 17.95
CA ALA A 82 -13.07 -8.96 19.17
C ALA A 82 -11.68 -8.36 18.90
N GLU A 83 -10.84 -9.05 18.13
CA GLU A 83 -9.53 -8.54 17.72
C GLU A 83 -9.63 -7.31 16.83
N ILE A 84 -10.58 -7.30 15.89
CA ILE A 84 -10.84 -6.14 15.02
C ILE A 84 -11.30 -4.94 15.86
N SER A 85 -12.19 -5.15 16.84
CA SER A 85 -12.62 -4.10 17.76
C SER A 85 -11.48 -3.59 18.63
N LYS A 86 -10.60 -4.47 19.12
CA LYS A 86 -9.38 -4.10 19.87
C LYS A 86 -8.44 -3.28 18.98
N LEU A 87 -8.22 -3.71 17.74
CA LEU A 87 -7.39 -3.01 16.77
C LEU A 87 -7.97 -1.62 16.48
N ARG A 88 -9.28 -1.48 16.30
CA ARG A 88 -9.93 -0.17 16.07
C ARG A 88 -9.62 0.83 17.18
N ARG A 89 -9.71 0.41 18.45
CA ARG A 89 -9.46 1.26 19.62
C ARG A 89 -7.99 1.69 19.71
N LEU A 90 -7.08 0.76 19.48
CA LEU A 90 -5.64 1.02 19.57
C LEU A 90 -5.11 1.77 18.33
N TYR A 91 -5.64 1.50 17.15
CA TYR A 91 -5.06 2.01 15.90
C TYR A 91 -5.10 3.54 15.79
N SER A 92 -6.11 4.19 16.37
CA SER A 92 -6.23 5.66 16.36
C SER A 92 -5.23 6.37 17.26
N THR A 93 -4.93 5.81 18.43
CA THR A 93 -4.20 6.50 19.52
C THR A 93 -2.84 5.89 19.81
N ALA A 94 -2.76 4.56 19.83
CA ALA A 94 -1.58 3.82 20.27
C ALA A 94 -0.43 3.86 19.26
N THR A 95 0.79 3.77 19.78
CA THR A 95 2.00 3.62 18.98
C THR A 95 2.04 2.25 18.30
N TRP A 96 2.95 2.05 17.34
CA TRP A 96 3.10 0.75 16.70
C TRP A 96 3.66 -0.32 17.66
N GLN A 97 4.42 0.07 18.68
CA GLN A 97 4.96 -0.87 19.67
C GLN A 97 3.83 -1.47 20.51
N GLU A 98 2.98 -0.61 21.10
CA GLU A 98 1.80 -1.03 21.88
C GLU A 98 0.83 -1.91 21.07
N ILE A 99 0.67 -1.62 19.78
CA ILE A 99 -0.16 -2.46 18.90
C ILE A 99 0.49 -3.83 18.67
N LEU A 100 1.80 -3.90 18.47
CA LEU A 100 2.48 -5.19 18.27
C LEU A 100 2.50 -6.03 19.56
N GLU A 101 2.64 -5.39 20.71
CA GLU A 101 2.47 -6.04 22.02
C GLU A 101 1.05 -6.58 22.22
N ALA A 102 0.03 -5.84 21.76
CA ALA A 102 -1.36 -6.27 21.82
C ALA A 102 -1.73 -7.40 20.86
N PHE A 103 -0.91 -7.64 19.82
CA PHE A 103 -1.10 -8.62 18.74
C PHE A 103 0.20 -9.37 18.40
N PRO A 104 0.75 -10.19 19.34
CA PRO A 104 2.08 -10.81 19.18
C PRO A 104 2.15 -11.84 18.03
N PHE A 105 1.01 -12.37 17.59
CA PHE A 105 0.89 -13.32 16.48
C PHE A 105 0.84 -12.63 15.10
N SER A 106 0.80 -11.30 15.05
CA SER A 106 0.63 -10.53 13.81
C SER A 106 1.80 -9.62 13.53
N ASP A 107 2.19 -9.54 12.26
CA ASP A 107 3.13 -8.54 11.79
C ASP A 107 2.45 -7.20 11.49
N LYS A 108 3.23 -6.13 11.57
CA LYS A 108 2.85 -4.75 11.27
C LYS A 108 2.20 -4.60 9.90
N GLU A 109 2.70 -5.29 8.87
CA GLU A 109 2.13 -5.20 7.52
C GLU A 109 0.73 -5.83 7.46
N ARG A 110 0.54 -6.97 8.14
CA ARG A 110 -0.77 -7.64 8.22
C ARG A 110 -1.79 -6.74 8.93
N LEU A 111 -1.41 -6.16 10.07
CA LEU A 111 -2.26 -5.24 10.82
C LEU A 111 -2.61 -3.97 10.02
N LYS A 112 -1.67 -3.42 9.23
CA LYS A 112 -1.97 -2.34 8.29
C LYS A 112 -2.99 -2.76 7.23
N GLY A 113 -2.85 -3.97 6.70
CA GLY A 113 -3.78 -4.53 5.73
C GLY A 113 -5.21 -4.64 6.28
N VAL A 114 -5.34 -5.19 7.48
CA VAL A 114 -6.62 -5.29 8.21
C VAL A 114 -7.20 -3.91 8.48
N ALA A 115 -6.39 -2.99 9.01
CA ALA A 115 -6.82 -1.61 9.27
C ALA A 115 -7.32 -0.91 7.99
N LYS A 116 -6.62 -1.10 6.87
CA LYS A 116 -7.04 -0.56 5.57
C LYS A 116 -8.36 -1.17 5.09
N TYR A 117 -8.51 -2.50 5.22
CA TYR A 117 -9.73 -3.21 4.81
C TYR A 117 -10.95 -2.73 5.60
N HIS A 118 -10.82 -2.52 6.92
CA HIS A 118 -11.89 -1.99 7.76
C HIS A 118 -11.96 -0.46 7.82
N GLY A 119 -11.13 0.25 7.06
CA GLY A 119 -11.17 1.71 6.97
C GLY A 119 -10.67 2.46 8.21
N PHE A 120 -9.94 1.81 9.13
CA PHE A 120 -9.39 2.45 10.31
C PHE A 120 -8.31 3.46 9.93
N ARG A 121 -8.43 4.69 10.46
CA ARG A 121 -7.50 5.78 10.16
C ARG A 121 -6.85 6.31 11.42
N ARG A 122 -5.56 6.61 11.31
CA ARG A 122 -4.83 7.40 12.30
C ARG A 122 -5.14 8.88 12.09
N PRO A 123 -5.15 9.70 13.15
CA PRO A 123 -5.27 11.14 13.02
C PRO A 123 -4.16 11.68 12.11
N ARG A 124 -4.50 12.69 11.30
CA ARG A 124 -3.53 13.34 10.41
C ARG A 124 -2.45 14.00 11.27
N LYS A 125 -1.18 13.76 10.94
CA LYS A 125 -0.07 14.48 11.58
C LYS A 125 -0.20 15.96 11.24
N LYS A 126 0.01 16.84 12.23
CA LYS A 126 0.13 18.28 12.01
C LYS A 126 1.20 18.55 10.94
N PHE A 127 0.97 19.56 10.11
CA PHE A 127 1.95 19.95 9.10
C PHE A 127 3.24 20.40 9.78
N LYS A 128 4.38 19.98 9.24
CA LYS A 128 5.68 20.48 9.72
C LYS A 128 5.87 21.89 9.20
N LEU A 129 6.26 22.81 10.07
CA LEU A 129 6.70 24.15 9.69
C LEU A 129 7.98 24.04 8.83
N THR A 130 8.18 24.99 7.94
CA THR A 130 9.27 25.02 6.96
C THR A 130 10.26 26.15 7.24
N GLY A 131 9.85 27.18 8.00
CA GLY A 131 10.63 28.38 8.27
C GLY A 131 10.29 29.55 7.33
N ASP A 132 9.58 29.27 6.23
CA ASP A 132 9.06 30.29 5.31
C ASP A 132 7.71 30.80 5.81
N GLN A 133 7.67 32.04 6.30
CA GLN A 133 6.47 32.69 6.83
C GLN A 133 5.20 32.55 5.96
N PRO A 134 5.22 32.74 4.62
CA PRO A 134 4.01 32.60 3.81
C PRO A 134 3.54 31.14 3.69
N ILE A 135 4.45 30.17 3.74
CA ILE A 135 4.10 28.75 3.66
C ILE A 135 3.59 28.27 5.02
N ASP A 136 4.21 28.70 6.10
CA ASP A 136 3.83 28.29 7.45
C ASP A 136 2.44 28.84 7.83
N ALA A 137 2.14 30.09 7.48
CA ALA A 137 0.80 30.66 7.63
C ALA A 137 -0.27 29.91 6.80
N LEU A 138 0.08 29.51 5.56
CA LEU A 138 -0.79 28.68 4.72
C LEU A 138 -1.07 27.32 5.37
N LEU A 139 -0.04 26.66 5.91
CA LEU A 139 -0.16 25.36 6.56
C LEU A 139 -1.00 25.43 7.83
N GLU A 140 -0.85 26.49 8.63
CA GLU A 140 -1.66 26.72 9.83
C GLU A 140 -3.14 26.91 9.48
N LYS A 141 -3.44 27.75 8.48
CA LYS A 141 -4.82 27.93 7.98
C LYS A 141 -5.39 26.64 7.40
N CYS A 142 -4.61 25.86 6.66
CA CYS A 142 -5.04 24.54 6.16
C CYS A 142 -5.37 23.58 7.32
N ALA A 143 -4.55 23.60 8.38
CA ALA A 143 -4.79 22.79 9.57
C ALA A 143 -6.07 23.22 10.30
N ALA A 144 -6.31 24.53 10.44
CA ALA A 144 -7.54 25.07 11.03
C ALA A 144 -8.79 24.70 10.22
N ALA A 145 -8.69 24.73 8.88
CA ALA A 145 -9.78 24.37 7.98
C ALA A 145 -9.96 22.84 7.78
N ASN A 146 -9.16 22.00 8.45
CA ASN A 146 -9.13 20.54 8.25
C ASN A 146 -8.90 20.07 6.80
N LEU A 147 -8.36 20.94 5.95
CA LEU A 147 -8.11 20.67 4.54
C LEU A 147 -6.84 19.84 4.35
N SER A 148 -6.90 18.81 3.50
CA SER A 148 -5.70 18.09 3.09
C SER A 148 -4.93 18.89 2.05
N LEU A 149 -3.60 18.81 2.05
CA LEU A 149 -2.78 19.32 0.94
C LEU A 149 -3.13 18.67 -0.41
N VAL A 150 -3.68 17.45 -0.38
CA VAL A 150 -4.20 16.78 -1.59
C VAL A 150 -5.47 17.45 -2.10
N ASP A 151 -6.34 17.86 -1.18
CA ASP A 151 -7.58 18.57 -1.52
C ASP A 151 -7.25 19.98 -1.99
N LEU A 152 -6.29 20.65 -1.34
CA LEU A 152 -5.74 21.94 -1.77
C LEU A 152 -5.19 21.90 -3.20
N ASP A 153 -4.45 20.84 -3.56
CA ASP A 153 -3.93 20.65 -4.91
C ASP A 153 -5.04 20.49 -5.97
N LYS A 154 -6.16 19.85 -5.60
CA LYS A 154 -7.33 19.70 -6.48
C LYS A 154 -8.03 21.03 -6.70
N GLU A 155 -8.31 21.77 -5.62
CA GLU A 155 -8.97 23.08 -5.69
C GLU A 155 -8.10 24.11 -6.44
N CYS A 156 -6.80 24.14 -6.17
CA CYS A 156 -5.89 25.10 -6.80
C CYS A 156 -5.44 24.68 -8.23
N ARG A 157 -5.81 23.48 -8.69
CA ARG A 157 -5.32 22.85 -9.93
C ARG A 157 -3.79 22.86 -10.05
N THR A 158 -3.09 22.66 -8.93
CA THR A 158 -1.61 22.71 -8.84
C THR A 158 -0.95 21.35 -9.02
N LYS A 159 -1.72 20.36 -9.47
CA LYS A 159 -1.33 18.96 -9.70
C LYS A 159 -0.94 18.26 -8.39
N ASN A 160 0.36 18.19 -8.09
CA ASN A 160 0.88 17.53 -6.89
C ASN A 160 1.87 18.44 -6.13
N TYR A 161 1.72 19.76 -6.25
CA TYR A 161 2.67 20.71 -5.66
C TYR A 161 2.63 20.67 -4.14
N PHE A 162 1.42 20.79 -3.57
CA PHE A 162 1.19 20.78 -2.15
C PHE A 162 1.30 19.39 -1.54
N ARG A 163 0.81 18.38 -2.25
CA ARG A 163 0.90 16.98 -1.84
C ARG A 163 2.34 16.51 -1.63
N HIS A 164 3.27 16.92 -2.49
CA HIS A 164 4.68 16.52 -2.39
C HIS A 164 5.56 17.53 -1.65
N CYS A 165 4.99 18.64 -1.15
CA CYS A 165 5.74 19.70 -0.49
C CYS A 165 6.95 20.15 -1.33
N ASN A 166 6.75 20.37 -2.63
CA ASN A 166 7.85 20.60 -3.58
C ASN A 166 8.72 21.84 -3.25
N TRP A 167 8.21 22.77 -2.42
CA TRP A 167 8.99 23.89 -1.89
C TRP A 167 10.12 23.48 -0.95
N ARG A 168 10.14 22.24 -0.43
CA ARG A 168 11.22 21.76 0.44
C ARG A 168 12.47 21.31 -0.32
N SER A 169 12.33 20.95 -1.59
CA SER A 169 13.45 20.48 -2.43
C SER A 169 13.81 21.46 -3.54
N LYS A 170 12.92 22.40 -3.83
CA LYS A 170 13.07 23.43 -4.88
C LYS A 170 12.58 24.76 -4.34
N PRO A 171 13.06 25.90 -4.87
CA PRO A 171 12.60 27.20 -4.44
C PRO A 171 11.06 27.29 -4.50
N PRO A 172 10.41 27.92 -3.50
CA PRO A 172 8.97 28.08 -3.45
C PRO A 172 8.41 28.71 -4.73
N ASN A 173 7.34 28.14 -5.26
CA ASN A 173 6.66 28.72 -6.42
C ASN A 173 5.51 29.60 -5.93
N TYR A 174 5.83 30.89 -5.78
CA TYR A 174 4.91 31.89 -5.25
C TYR A 174 3.60 31.99 -6.02
N THR A 175 3.56 31.72 -7.34
CA THR A 175 2.29 31.75 -8.09
C THR A 175 1.28 30.72 -7.59
N ARG A 176 1.75 29.56 -7.16
CA ARG A 176 0.91 28.48 -6.61
C ARG A 176 0.49 28.80 -5.18
N ILE A 177 1.43 29.36 -4.41
CA ILE A 177 1.18 29.79 -3.03
C ILE A 177 0.12 30.89 -3.00
N VAL A 178 0.22 31.92 -3.85
CA VAL A 178 -0.78 32.99 -3.95
C VAL A 178 -2.16 32.45 -4.31
N LYS A 179 -2.26 31.45 -5.21
CA LYS A 179 -3.56 30.81 -5.52
C LYS A 179 -4.16 30.11 -4.29
N ALA A 180 -3.34 29.39 -3.53
CA ALA A 180 -3.79 28.73 -2.31
C ALA A 180 -4.15 29.73 -1.20
N ILE A 181 -3.39 30.81 -1.05
CA ILE A 181 -3.70 31.90 -0.11
C ILE A 181 -5.04 32.54 -0.48
N LYS A 182 -5.27 32.85 -1.77
CA LYS A 182 -6.56 33.39 -2.23
C LYS A 182 -7.73 32.44 -1.98
N LEU A 183 -7.54 31.14 -2.17
CA LEU A 183 -8.57 30.13 -1.89
C LEU A 183 -8.94 30.10 -0.40
N LEU A 184 -7.97 30.32 0.48
CA LEU A 184 -8.18 30.42 1.93
C LEU A 184 -8.52 31.85 2.39
N GLU A 185 -8.99 32.70 1.47
CA GLU A 185 -9.42 34.09 1.71
C GLU A 185 -8.30 35.00 2.28
N GLY A 186 -7.04 34.63 2.06
CA GLY A 186 -5.88 35.40 2.49
C GLY A 186 -5.40 36.41 1.45
N GLN A 187 -4.55 37.35 1.90
CA GLN A 187 -3.83 38.30 1.05
C GLN A 187 -2.32 38.17 1.29
N MET A 188 -1.53 38.19 0.23
CA MET A 188 -0.08 38.26 0.30
C MET A 188 0.35 39.70 0.02
N ARG A 189 1.04 40.35 0.97
CA ARG A 189 1.59 41.70 0.82
C ARG A 189 3.10 41.63 0.81
N ALA A 190 3.73 42.44 -0.04
CA ALA A 190 5.17 42.65 -0.04
C ALA A 190 5.43 43.96 0.70
N GLU A 191 6.11 43.88 1.84
CA GLU A 191 6.56 45.03 2.60
C GLU A 191 8.08 45.12 2.41
N TRP A 192 8.55 46.28 1.98
CA TRP A 192 9.96 46.61 1.97
C TRP A 192 10.25 47.28 3.30
N PRO A 193 11.29 46.84 4.06
CA PRO A 193 11.72 47.62 5.21
C PRO A 193 12.06 49.02 4.70
N SER A 194 11.44 50.04 5.29
CA SER A 194 11.84 51.43 5.06
C SER A 194 13.30 51.54 5.49
N ASP A 195 14.17 51.93 4.56
CA ASP A 195 15.57 52.24 4.86
C ASP A 195 15.62 53.33 5.94
N GLU A 196 15.78 52.93 7.20
CA GLU A 196 16.36 53.82 8.21
C GLU A 196 17.87 53.87 7.90
N PHE A 197 18.22 54.84 7.06
CA PHE A 197 19.60 55.29 6.82
C PHE A 197 20.23 55.86 8.09
#